data_AF-A0A399GS85-F1
#
_entry.id   AF-A0A399GS85-F1
#
_cell.length_a   1.000
_cell.length_b   1.000
_cell.length_c   1.000
_cell.angle_alpha   90.00
_cell.angle_beta   90.00
_cell.angle_gamma   90.00
#
_symmetry.space_group_name_H-M   'P 1'
#
loop_
_entity.id
_entity.type
_entity.pdbx_description
1 polymer ?
#
loop_
_entity_poly.entity_id
_entity_poly.type
_entity_poly.pdbx_seq_one_letter_code
_entity_poly.pdbx_strand_id
1 'polypeptide(L)'
;MYGYDQNTGPQQGYGSPQPPPQQAPGGYGQQAPLYPEPSQPSLADAVRAFTTGSLAAEDFQQIFAASKVYCPRGENPGFLALHNTQQPVIPMFTSLKELRSYAGKDSKYFVITGAEVIDLLPTGYGFVLDMEGEHRMVFDAKAVEQMVDFAMRRMYG
;
A
#
# COMPACT_ATOMS: atom_id res chain seq x y z
N MET A 1 -46.23 -57.61 -20.55
CA MET A 1 -47.49 -57.10 -21.11
C MET A 1 -48.03 -56.09 -20.11
N TYR A 2 -48.16 -54.82 -20.52
CA TYR A 2 -48.78 -53.67 -19.80
C TYR A 2 -48.07 -53.19 -18.52
N GLY A 3 -47.75 -51.91 -18.28
CA GLY A 3 -48.21 -50.65 -18.88
C GLY A 3 -49.46 -50.11 -18.17
N TYR A 4 -49.42 -48.84 -17.73
CA TYR A 4 -50.43 -48.03 -16.99
C TYR A 4 -50.42 -48.18 -15.46
N ASP A 5 -50.65 -47.17 -14.62
CA ASP A 5 -50.65 -45.69 -14.66
C ASP A 5 -50.87 -45.24 -13.18
N GLN A 6 -50.72 -43.96 -12.89
CA GLN A 6 -51.44 -43.21 -11.85
C GLN A 6 -51.58 -43.77 -10.42
N ASN A 7 -51.10 -43.01 -9.43
CA ASN A 7 -51.94 -42.10 -8.64
C ASN A 7 -51.26 -41.75 -7.29
N THR A 8 -51.58 -40.54 -6.82
CA THR A 8 -51.35 -39.91 -5.53
C THR A 8 -51.34 -40.83 -4.28
N GLY A 9 -50.48 -40.49 -3.31
CA GLY A 9 -50.40 -41.18 -2.01
C GLY A 9 -50.07 -40.21 -0.85
N PRO A 10 -50.75 -40.32 0.31
CA PRO A 10 -50.62 -39.42 1.46
C PRO A 10 -49.71 -39.97 2.60
N GLN A 11 -49.27 -39.03 3.45
CA GLN A 11 -49.01 -39.09 4.91
C GLN A 11 -48.47 -40.37 5.61
N GLN A 12 -47.53 -40.10 6.54
CA GLN A 12 -47.15 -40.80 7.79
C GLN A 12 -46.00 -41.83 7.79
N GLY A 13 -45.01 -41.55 8.67
CA GLY A 13 -44.62 -42.52 9.70
C GLY A 13 -43.18 -43.05 9.70
N TYR A 14 -42.44 -42.64 10.75
CA TYR A 14 -41.33 -43.35 11.44
C TYR A 14 -39.95 -43.54 10.77
N GLY A 15 -38.90 -43.02 11.42
CA GLY A 15 -37.51 -43.46 11.18
C GLY A 15 -36.40 -42.61 11.84
N SER A 16 -36.12 -42.88 13.12
CA SER A 16 -34.79 -42.84 13.79
C SER A 16 -34.07 -41.50 14.09
N PRO A 17 -33.36 -41.38 15.24
CA PRO A 17 -32.75 -40.13 15.71
C PRO A 17 -31.32 -39.92 15.16
N GLN A 18 -31.06 -38.73 14.63
CA GLN A 18 -29.74 -38.29 14.18
C GLN A 18 -28.91 -37.77 15.37
N PRO A 19 -27.61 -38.12 15.48
CA PRO A 19 -26.79 -37.75 16.65
C PRO A 19 -26.50 -36.24 16.69
N PRO A 20 -26.35 -35.65 17.89
CA PRO A 20 -26.06 -34.23 18.04
C PRO A 20 -24.61 -33.91 17.65
N PRO A 21 -24.34 -32.81 16.93
CA PRO A 21 -22.98 -32.31 16.84
C PRO A 21 -22.54 -31.83 18.23
N GLN A 22 -21.42 -32.38 18.70
CA GLN A 22 -20.72 -32.03 19.92
C GLN A 22 -20.55 -30.51 20.07
N GLN A 23 -21.09 -29.95 21.16
CA GLN A 23 -20.70 -28.64 21.65
C GLN A 23 -19.30 -28.77 22.30
N ALA A 24 -18.29 -28.18 21.67
CA ALA A 24 -17.00 -27.93 22.30
C ALA A 24 -17.06 -26.61 23.09
N PRO A 25 -16.57 -26.57 24.34
CA PRO A 25 -16.69 -25.41 25.22
C PRO A 25 -15.50 -24.44 25.08
N GLY A 26 -15.80 -23.16 24.93
CA GLY A 26 -14.87 -22.07 25.23
C GLY A 26 -13.99 -21.60 24.07
N GLY A 27 -14.09 -20.31 23.76
CA GLY A 27 -13.18 -19.63 22.84
C GLY A 27 -13.89 -18.46 22.18
N TYR A 28 -13.63 -17.26 22.69
CA TYR A 28 -14.11 -15.97 22.18
C TYR A 28 -13.82 -15.84 20.68
N GLY A 29 -14.79 -16.25 19.86
CA GLY A 29 -14.78 -16.02 18.42
C GLY A 29 -15.03 -14.54 18.17
N GLN A 30 -13.95 -13.76 18.11
CA GLN A 30 -13.94 -12.49 17.38
C GLN A 30 -14.44 -12.80 15.96
N GLN A 31 -15.71 -12.44 15.68
CA GLN A 31 -16.24 -12.49 14.32
C GLN A 31 -15.39 -11.53 13.49
N ALA A 32 -14.56 -12.07 12.59
CA ALA A 32 -13.82 -11.27 11.62
C ALA A 32 -14.84 -10.41 10.85
N PRO A 33 -14.60 -9.09 10.69
CA PRO A 33 -15.52 -8.21 9.98
C PRO A 33 -15.82 -8.79 8.59
N LEU A 34 -17.11 -9.00 8.29
CA LEU A 34 -17.60 -9.63 7.06
C LEU A 34 -17.40 -8.76 5.80
N TYR A 35 -16.82 -7.57 5.95
CA TYR A 35 -16.46 -6.69 4.85
C TYR A 35 -15.01 -6.22 5.03
N PRO A 36 -14.15 -6.36 4.01
CA PRO A 36 -12.94 -5.56 3.94
C PRO A 36 -13.40 -4.10 3.90
N GLU A 37 -13.01 -3.29 4.87
CA GLU A 37 -13.06 -1.84 4.68
C GLU A 37 -12.32 -1.50 3.37
N PRO A 38 -12.81 -0.54 2.57
CA PRO A 38 -12.10 -0.12 1.37
C PRO A 38 -10.68 0.27 1.76
N SER A 39 -9.71 -0.51 1.30
CA SER A 39 -8.30 -0.30 1.58
C SER A 39 -7.93 1.11 1.13
N GLN A 40 -7.31 1.89 2.01
CA GLN A 40 -6.79 3.20 1.64
C GLN A 40 -5.95 3.10 0.35
N PRO A 41 -6.04 4.09 -0.55
CA PRO A 41 -5.32 4.05 -1.81
C PRO A 41 -3.81 3.90 -1.53
N SER A 42 -3.19 2.96 -2.23
CA SER A 42 -1.76 2.72 -2.06
C SER A 42 -0.94 3.89 -2.62
N LEU A 43 0.28 4.09 -2.11
CA LEU A 43 1.17 5.11 -2.67
C LEU A 43 1.43 4.88 -4.16
N ALA A 44 1.52 3.63 -4.61
CA ALA A 44 1.70 3.29 -6.02
C ALA A 44 0.51 3.74 -6.87
N ASP A 45 -0.71 3.59 -6.36
CA ASP A 45 -1.92 4.08 -7.05
C ASP A 45 -1.98 5.60 -7.06
N ALA A 46 -1.55 6.26 -5.98
CA ALA A 46 -1.46 7.72 -5.94
C ALA A 46 -0.41 8.26 -6.93
N VAL A 47 0.75 7.60 -7.05
CA VAL A 47 1.78 7.90 -8.05
C VAL A 47 1.22 7.74 -9.46
N ARG A 48 0.52 6.64 -9.75
CA ARG A 48 -0.16 6.44 -11.03
C ARG A 48 -1.18 7.54 -11.30
N ALA A 49 -2.10 7.78 -10.37
CA ALA A 49 -3.17 8.77 -10.54
C ALA A 49 -2.62 10.19 -10.71
N PHE A 50 -1.56 10.55 -10.00
CA PHE A 50 -0.91 11.86 -10.13
C PHE A 50 -0.22 12.01 -11.49
N THR A 51 0.54 10.99 -11.94
CA THR A 51 1.21 11.02 -13.25
C THR A 51 0.24 11.03 -14.43
N THR A 52 -0.96 10.46 -14.27
CA THR A 52 -2.04 10.54 -15.28
C THR A 52 -2.93 11.77 -15.13
N GLY A 53 -2.64 12.69 -14.19
CA GLY A 53 -3.41 13.92 -13.96
C GLY A 53 -4.79 13.71 -13.34
N SER A 54 -5.05 12.53 -12.78
CA SER A 54 -6.31 12.17 -12.09
C SER A 54 -6.28 12.47 -10.59
N LEU A 55 -5.16 12.95 -10.07
CA LEU A 55 -4.96 13.34 -8.67
C LEU A 55 -4.27 14.71 -8.60
N ALA A 56 -4.76 15.61 -7.75
CA ALA A 56 -4.14 16.93 -7.56
C ALA A 56 -2.85 16.83 -6.73
N ALA A 57 -1.99 17.84 -6.86
CA ALA A 57 -0.70 17.86 -6.14
C ALA A 57 -0.86 17.88 -4.62
N GLU A 58 -1.82 18.62 -4.10
CA GLU A 58 -2.09 18.71 -2.66
C GLU A 58 -2.57 17.37 -2.09
N ASP A 59 -3.47 16.68 -2.79
CA ASP A 59 -3.93 15.34 -2.40
C ASP A 59 -2.80 14.32 -2.45
N PHE A 60 -1.97 14.37 -3.51
CA PHE A 60 -0.79 13.54 -3.61
C PHE A 60 0.19 13.79 -2.44
N GLN A 61 0.46 15.05 -2.09
CA GLN A 61 1.35 15.39 -0.98
C GLN A 61 0.83 14.82 0.34
N GLN A 62 -0.48 14.86 0.59
CA GLN A 62 -1.08 14.28 1.79
C GLN A 62 -0.92 12.75 1.82
N ILE A 63 -1.21 12.07 0.71
CA ILE A 63 -1.05 10.62 0.61
C ILE A 63 0.42 10.23 0.77
N PHE A 64 1.33 10.94 0.08
CA PHE A 64 2.76 10.70 0.18
C PHE A 64 3.26 10.87 1.61
N ALA A 65 2.91 11.96 2.29
CA ALA A 65 3.33 12.25 3.65
C ALA A 65 2.93 11.12 4.63
N ALA A 66 1.73 10.55 4.48
CA ALA A 66 1.23 9.46 5.32
C ALA A 66 1.74 8.06 4.88
N SER A 67 2.23 7.94 3.65
CA SER A 67 2.63 6.65 3.07
C SER A 67 4.01 6.21 3.51
N LYS A 68 4.20 4.89 3.63
CA LYS A 68 5.51 4.28 3.76
C LYS A 68 6.23 4.27 2.42
N VAL A 69 7.51 4.62 2.44
CA VAL A 69 8.45 4.49 1.33
C VAL A 69 9.60 3.60 1.72
N TYR A 70 10.15 2.89 0.73
CA TYR A 70 11.26 1.97 0.90
C TYR A 70 12.52 2.63 0.34
N CYS A 71 13.55 2.76 1.16
CA CYS A 71 14.80 3.41 0.79
C CYS A 71 15.94 2.37 0.79
N PRO A 72 16.74 2.25 -0.29
CA PRO A 72 17.94 1.44 -0.28
C PRO A 72 18.89 1.90 0.83
N ARG A 73 19.47 0.93 1.54
CA ARG A 73 20.38 1.18 2.66
C ARG A 73 21.82 0.87 2.24
N GLY A 74 22.71 1.84 2.41
CA GLY A 74 24.16 1.64 2.28
C GLY A 74 24.77 0.96 3.50
N GLU A 75 26.09 0.84 3.51
CA GLU A 75 26.81 0.35 4.69
C GLU A 75 26.77 1.38 5.84
N ASN A 76 26.87 2.67 5.52
CA ASN A 76 26.73 3.76 6.49
C ASN A 76 25.25 4.16 6.67
N PRO A 77 24.85 4.62 7.87
CA PRO A 77 23.53 5.19 8.10
C PRO A 77 23.26 6.41 7.22
N GLY A 78 22.04 6.55 6.71
CA GLY A 78 21.58 7.69 5.93
C GLY A 78 20.98 7.31 4.57
N PHE A 79 20.47 8.31 3.87
CA PHE A 79 19.97 8.15 2.51
C PHE A 79 21.12 7.94 1.52
N LEU A 80 20.93 7.01 0.59
CA LEU A 80 21.85 6.83 -0.54
C LEU A 80 21.53 7.84 -1.64
N ALA A 81 22.42 8.80 -1.85
CA ALA A 81 22.25 9.82 -2.87
C ALA A 81 22.91 9.45 -4.20
N LEU A 82 22.17 9.67 -5.29
CA LEU A 82 22.69 9.59 -6.64
C LEU A 82 23.22 10.97 -7.05
N HIS A 83 24.51 11.02 -7.38
CA HIS A 83 25.24 12.26 -7.72
C HIS A 83 25.52 12.39 -9.23
N ASN A 84 24.95 11.51 -10.05
CA ASN A 84 25.16 11.49 -11.50
C ASN A 84 24.22 12.45 -12.26
N THR A 85 23.38 13.19 -11.55
CA THR A 85 22.42 14.17 -12.06
C THR A 85 22.87 15.59 -11.70
N GLN A 86 22.35 16.62 -12.41
CA GLN A 86 22.65 18.03 -12.10
C GLN A 86 22.29 18.43 -10.67
N GLN A 87 21.25 17.80 -10.10
CA GLN A 87 20.87 17.93 -8.69
C GLN A 87 20.89 16.54 -8.06
N PRO A 88 21.45 16.37 -6.85
CA PRO A 88 21.50 15.07 -6.22
C PRO A 88 20.09 14.60 -5.84
N VAL A 89 19.81 13.32 -6.09
CA VAL A 89 18.50 12.74 -5.82
C VAL A 89 18.60 11.48 -4.97
N ILE A 90 17.62 11.29 -4.10
CA ILE A 90 17.46 10.07 -3.31
C ILE A 90 16.46 9.13 -4.02
N PRO A 91 16.84 7.89 -4.40
CA PRO A 91 15.90 6.92 -4.93
C PRO A 91 15.09 6.31 -3.79
N MET A 92 13.78 6.33 -3.95
CA MET A 92 12.80 5.78 -3.02
C MET A 92 11.78 4.96 -3.81
N PHE A 93 11.14 4.02 -3.13
CA PHE A 93 10.28 3.05 -3.80
C PHE A 93 8.95 2.92 -3.09
N THR A 94 7.88 2.78 -3.87
CA THR A 94 6.52 2.59 -3.35
C THR A 94 6.28 1.15 -2.88
N SER A 95 7.13 0.20 -3.31
CA SER A 95 7.06 -1.20 -2.92
C SER A 95 8.43 -1.89 -2.89
N LEU A 96 8.52 -3.02 -2.18
CA LEU A 96 9.70 -3.89 -2.21
C LEU A 96 9.96 -4.51 -3.58
N LYS A 97 8.93 -4.65 -4.42
CA LYS A 97 9.11 -5.16 -5.79
C LYS A 97 9.95 -4.16 -6.58
N GLU A 98 9.55 -2.90 -6.59
CA GLU A 98 10.27 -1.83 -7.30
C GLU A 98 11.69 -1.65 -6.75
N LEU A 99 11.84 -1.63 -5.41
CA LEU A 99 13.17 -1.56 -4.78
C LEU A 99 14.09 -2.70 -5.22
N ARG A 100 13.59 -3.94 -5.27
CA ARG A 100 14.40 -5.10 -5.66
C ARG A 100 14.69 -5.16 -7.15
N SER A 101 13.81 -4.62 -7.99
CA SER A 101 14.09 -4.44 -9.42
C SER A 101 15.28 -3.48 -9.61
N TYR A 102 15.36 -2.43 -8.81
CA TYR A 102 16.43 -1.44 -8.88
C TYR A 102 17.74 -1.88 -8.19
N ALA A 103 17.68 -2.29 -6.92
CA ALA A 103 18.85 -2.54 -6.07
C ALA A 103 19.25 -4.02 -5.97
N GLY A 104 18.49 -4.93 -6.61
CA GLY A 104 18.70 -6.37 -6.54
C GLY A 104 17.93 -7.05 -5.40
N LYS A 105 17.81 -8.38 -5.49
CA LYS A 105 16.96 -9.20 -4.59
C LYS A 105 17.39 -9.16 -3.12
N ASP A 106 18.69 -9.11 -2.87
CA ASP A 106 19.30 -9.13 -1.53
C ASP A 106 19.62 -7.73 -0.99
N SER A 107 19.04 -6.69 -1.60
CA SER A 107 19.25 -5.31 -1.19
C SER A 107 18.78 -5.08 0.25
N LYS A 108 19.65 -4.43 1.04
CA LYS A 108 19.31 -3.91 2.36
C LYS A 108 18.47 -2.64 2.16
N TYR A 109 17.46 -2.45 3.00
CA TYR A 109 16.59 -1.28 2.95
C TYR A 109 16.17 -0.85 4.35
N PHE A 110 15.63 0.36 4.44
CA PHE A 110 14.84 0.82 5.57
C PHE A 110 13.51 1.37 5.07
N VAL A 111 12.55 1.48 5.99
CA VAL A 111 11.21 1.97 5.69
C VAL A 111 10.95 3.19 6.56
N ILE A 112 10.42 4.22 5.93
CA ILE A 112 10.16 5.52 6.55
C ILE A 112 8.89 6.11 5.93
N THR A 113 8.25 7.08 6.57
CA THR A 113 7.11 7.79 6.00
C THR A 113 7.56 8.91 5.06
N GLY A 114 6.69 9.34 4.14
CA GLY A 114 6.98 10.49 3.30
C GLY A 114 7.16 11.78 4.11
N ALA A 115 6.45 11.95 5.23
CA ALA A 115 6.62 13.10 6.12
C ALA A 115 8.03 13.14 6.74
N GLU A 116 8.50 12.01 7.24
CA GLU A 116 9.87 11.89 7.78
C GLU A 116 10.93 12.06 6.68
N VAL A 117 10.66 11.66 5.43
CA VAL A 117 11.55 11.98 4.30
C VAL A 117 11.66 13.48 4.11
N ILE A 118 10.53 14.18 4.05
CA ILE A 118 10.50 15.65 3.87
C ILE A 118 11.27 16.35 5.00
N ASP A 119 11.17 15.86 6.23
CA ASP A 119 11.87 16.40 7.41
C ASP A 119 13.39 16.11 7.40
N LEU A 120 13.81 14.93 6.92
CA LEU A 120 15.20 14.48 6.97
C LEU A 120 16.01 14.76 5.71
N LEU A 121 15.37 15.17 4.61
CA LEU A 121 16.09 15.44 3.36
C LEU A 121 17.00 16.66 3.49
N PRO A 122 18.29 16.56 3.13
CA PRO A 122 19.18 17.71 3.13
C PRO A 122 18.72 18.76 2.11
N THR A 123 18.89 20.04 2.43
CA THR A 123 18.61 21.14 1.50
C THR A 123 19.37 20.95 0.19
N GLY A 124 18.71 21.23 -0.94
CA GLY A 124 19.29 21.06 -2.28
C GLY A 124 19.19 19.63 -2.83
N TYR A 125 18.57 18.69 -2.11
CA TYR A 125 18.30 17.34 -2.59
C TYR A 125 16.87 17.19 -3.08
N GLY A 126 16.73 16.50 -4.20
CA GLY A 126 15.46 15.95 -4.66
C GLY A 126 15.30 14.49 -4.27
N PHE A 127 14.19 13.90 -4.69
CA PHE A 127 14.00 12.45 -4.63
C PHE A 127 13.31 11.92 -5.88
N VAL A 128 13.49 10.62 -6.13
CA VAL A 128 12.84 9.91 -7.23
C VAL A 128 12.03 8.76 -6.65
N LEU A 129 10.77 8.64 -7.06
CA LEU A 129 9.95 7.47 -6.78
C LEU A 129 10.00 6.50 -7.95
N ASP A 130 10.22 5.22 -7.63
CA ASP A 130 10.20 4.07 -8.54
C ASP A 130 11.03 4.32 -9.81
N MET A 131 12.35 4.43 -9.64
CA MET A 131 13.28 4.84 -10.71
C MET A 131 13.24 3.97 -11.98
N GLU A 132 13.00 2.66 -11.82
CA GLU A 132 12.84 1.68 -12.91
C GLU A 132 11.37 1.29 -13.15
N GLY A 133 10.45 1.92 -12.41
CA GLY A 133 9.02 1.63 -12.47
C GLY A 133 8.33 2.34 -13.64
N GLU A 134 7.12 1.86 -13.96
CA GLU A 134 6.31 2.41 -15.05
C GLU A 134 5.91 3.88 -14.82
N HIS A 135 5.69 4.26 -13.56
CA HIS A 135 5.28 5.60 -13.16
C HIS A 135 6.38 6.31 -12.38
N ARG A 136 7.58 6.39 -12.97
CA ARG A 136 8.69 7.14 -12.38
C ARG A 136 8.30 8.60 -12.14
N MET A 137 8.50 9.07 -10.91
CA MET A 137 8.30 10.48 -10.55
C MET A 137 9.58 11.09 -9.99
N VAL A 138 9.89 12.31 -10.40
CA VAL A 138 11.06 13.05 -9.94
C VAL A 138 10.60 14.33 -9.26
N PHE A 139 11.01 14.51 -8.00
CA PHE A 139 10.86 15.76 -7.26
C PHE A 139 12.24 16.38 -7.17
N ASP A 140 12.40 17.55 -7.80
CA ASP A 140 13.62 18.32 -7.66
C ASP A 140 13.68 19.01 -6.28
N ALA A 141 14.83 19.59 -5.94
CA ALA A 141 15.01 20.20 -4.63
C ALA A 141 13.99 21.33 -4.36
N LYS A 142 13.58 22.08 -5.39
CA LYS A 142 12.61 23.16 -5.25
C LYS A 142 11.21 22.63 -4.96
N ALA A 143 10.82 21.53 -5.60
CA ALA A 143 9.57 20.86 -5.33
C ALA A 143 9.53 20.33 -3.89
N VAL A 144 10.65 19.78 -3.38
CA VAL A 144 10.77 19.36 -1.98
C VAL A 144 10.63 20.56 -1.03
N GLU A 145 11.31 21.66 -1.30
CA GLU A 145 11.18 22.91 -0.51
C GLU A 145 9.72 23.41 -0.44
N GLN A 146 8.99 23.34 -1.56
CA GLN A 146 7.56 23.69 -1.59
C GLN A 146 6.70 22.74 -0.76
N MET A 147 7.04 21.44 -0.72
CA MET A 147 6.36 20.47 0.13
C MET A 147 6.61 20.75 1.62
N VAL A 148 7.84 21.14 1.99
CA VAL A 148 8.18 21.59 3.35
C VAL A 148 7.34 22.81 3.74
N ASP A 149 7.29 23.82 2.88
CA ASP A 149 6.51 25.05 3.12
C ASP A 149 5.02 24.74 3.32
N PHE A 150 4.46 23.85 2.50
CA PHE A 150 3.08 23.40 2.62
C PHE A 150 2.82 22.69 3.96
N ALA A 151 3.72 21.79 4.35
CA ALA A 151 3.64 21.08 5.63
C ALA A 151 3.70 22.04 6.82
N MET A 152 4.60 23.03 6.78
CA MET A 152 4.73 24.07 7.81
C MET A 152 3.48 24.93 7.92
N ARG A 153 2.94 25.41 6.79
CA ARG A 153 1.69 26.20 6.77
C ARG A 153 0.52 25.44 7.35
N ARG A 154 0.46 24.12 7.15
CA ARG A 154 -0.62 23.29 7.70
C ARG A 154 -0.50 23.09 9.21
N MET A 155 0.71 23.03 9.75
CA MET A 155 0.94 22.81 11.18
C MET A 155 0.81 24.09 12.01
N TYR A 156 1.17 25.24 11.44
CA TYR A 156 1.31 26.51 12.18
C TYR A 156 0.48 27.67 11.61
N GLY A 157 -0.24 27.46 10.51
CA GLY A 157 -1.08 28.46 9.85
C GLY A 157 -2.54 28.43 10.23
#